data_AF-B9EUJ7-F1
#
_entry.id   AF-B9EUJ7-F1
#
_cell.length_a   1.000
_cell.length_b   1.000
_cell.length_c   1.000
_cell.angle_alpha   90.00
_cell.angle_beta   90.00
_cell.angle_gamma   90.00
#
_symmetry.space_group_name_H-M   'P 1'
#
loop_
_entity.id
_entity.type
_entity.pdbx_description
1 polymer ?
#
loop_
_entity_poly.entity_id
_entity_poly.type
_entity_poly.pdbx_seq_one_letter_code
_entity_poly.pdbx_strand_id
1 'polypeptide(L)'
;MVKLTMIARVTDDLPLVEGLDDGRDLKDADFYKQQAKLLFKNLSKGQHEASRMSIETGPYLFHYIIEGRVCYLTMCDCSYPKKLAFQYLEDLKNEFERVNGNQIETAARPYAFIKFEVSEMSNRLISDTRIYAEKAKDLNRQALIRKYALVAIVIGIVLMLFWVKNKIW
;
A
#
# COMPACT_ATOMS: atom_id res chain seq x y z
N MET A 1 -5.41 0.94 4.41
CA MET A 1 -4.33 1.94 4.24
C MET A 1 -3.03 1.29 4.67
N VAL A 2 -1.87 1.79 4.20
CA VAL A 2 -0.56 1.40 4.71
C VAL A 2 -0.40 1.90 6.15
N LYS A 3 0.27 1.11 6.98
CA LYS A 3 0.39 1.30 8.44
C LYS A 3 1.82 1.24 8.95
N LEU A 4 2.67 0.46 8.29
CA LEU A 4 4.07 0.25 8.66
C LEU A 4 4.88 0.01 7.39
N THR A 5 6.09 0.55 7.36
CA THR A 5 7.07 0.26 6.31
C THR A 5 8.41 -0.08 6.94
N MET A 6 9.03 -1.17 6.53
CA MET A 6 10.37 -1.58 7.00
C MET A 6 11.21 -2.05 5.82
N ILE A 7 12.49 -1.70 5.84
CA ILE A 7 13.47 -2.15 4.86
C ILE A 7 14.59 -2.84 5.63
N ALA A 8 14.95 -4.05 5.23
CA ALA A 8 16.02 -4.82 5.86
C ALA A 8 16.86 -5.53 4.82
N ARG A 9 18.15 -5.71 5.14
CA ARG A 9 19.02 -6.57 4.35
C ARG A 9 18.71 -8.03 4.67
N VAL A 10 18.74 -8.89 3.67
CA VAL A 10 18.36 -10.31 3.80
C VAL A 10 19.54 -11.17 4.23
N THR A 11 20.77 -10.79 3.90
CA THR A 11 21.98 -11.62 4.15
C THR A 11 22.32 -11.78 5.62
N ASP A 12 22.23 -10.67 6.33
CA ASP A 12 22.30 -10.47 7.76
C ASP A 12 20.99 -9.76 8.01
N ASP A 13 20.18 -10.13 8.95
CA ASP A 13 18.86 -9.56 9.26
C ASP A 13 18.87 -8.09 9.72
N LEU A 14 19.73 -7.24 9.13
CA LEU A 14 20.01 -5.88 9.49
C LEU A 14 18.88 -4.96 9.02
N PRO A 15 18.09 -4.39 9.94
CA PRO A 15 17.11 -3.38 9.58
C PRO A 15 17.85 -2.14 9.07
N LEU A 16 17.50 -1.69 7.87
CA LEU A 16 18.06 -0.50 7.23
C LEU A 16 17.20 0.74 7.51
N VAL A 17 15.88 0.56 7.48
CA VAL A 17 14.88 1.61 7.71
C VAL A 17 13.70 1.06 8.49
N GLU A 18 13.14 1.89 9.35
CA GLU A 18 11.83 1.71 9.95
C GLU A 18 11.02 3.00 9.77
N GLY A 19 10.09 2.97 8.81
CA GLY A 19 9.11 4.02 8.58
C GLY A 19 7.87 3.72 9.41
N LEU A 20 7.78 4.36 10.57
CA LEU A 20 6.55 4.42 11.36
C LEU A 20 5.67 5.50 10.75
N ASP A 21 4.65 5.11 10.01
CA ASP A 21 3.67 6.07 9.52
C ASP A 21 2.73 6.45 10.67
N ASP A 22 2.66 7.74 10.94
CA ASP A 22 1.94 8.50 11.97
C ASP A 22 1.25 7.66 13.07
N GLY A 23 2.07 6.97 13.89
CA GLY A 23 1.75 5.92 14.87
C GLY A 23 0.84 6.30 16.05
N ARG A 24 -0.17 7.14 15.82
CA ARG A 24 -1.18 7.52 16.80
C ARG A 24 -2.35 6.54 16.89
N ASP A 25 -2.49 5.62 15.93
CA ASP A 25 -3.65 4.71 15.83
C ASP A 25 -3.34 3.20 15.79
N LEU A 26 -2.06 2.79 15.81
CA LEU A 26 -1.72 1.37 15.76
C LEU A 26 -1.62 0.77 17.16
N LYS A 27 -2.75 0.23 17.66
CA LYS A 27 -2.72 -0.67 18.81
C LYS A 27 -1.78 -1.84 18.52
N ASP A 28 -0.86 -2.10 19.43
CA ASP A 28 0.14 -3.19 19.34
C ASP A 28 1.23 -3.00 18.26
N ALA A 29 1.63 -1.75 17.96
CA ALA A 29 2.71 -1.48 17.01
C ALA A 29 3.98 -2.30 17.24
N ASP A 30 4.40 -2.46 18.50
CA ASP A 30 5.60 -3.22 18.84
C ASP A 30 5.45 -4.72 18.53
N PHE A 31 4.25 -5.28 18.66
CA PHE A 31 3.97 -6.67 18.31
C PHE A 31 4.15 -6.92 16.81
N TYR A 32 3.58 -6.05 15.96
CA TYR A 32 3.74 -6.20 14.50
C TYR A 32 5.17 -5.94 14.03
N LYS A 33 5.90 -5.02 14.67
CA LYS A 33 7.34 -4.84 14.41
C LYS A 33 8.15 -6.08 14.78
N GLN A 34 7.84 -6.73 15.90
CA GLN A 34 8.49 -7.99 16.27
C GLN A 34 8.22 -9.10 15.25
N GLN A 35 6.99 -9.21 14.75
CA GLN A 35 6.66 -10.16 13.69
C GLN A 35 7.41 -9.86 12.38
N ALA A 36 7.51 -8.59 11.99
CA ALA A 36 8.30 -8.18 10.82
C ALA A 36 9.79 -8.55 10.98
N LYS A 37 10.37 -8.32 12.17
CA LYS A 37 11.75 -8.73 12.47
C LYS A 37 11.94 -10.24 12.40
N LEU A 38 10.97 -11.02 12.90
CA LEU A 38 11.00 -12.47 12.79
C LEU A 38 10.92 -12.93 11.33
N LEU A 39 10.11 -12.27 10.51
CA LEU A 39 10.03 -12.53 9.07
C LEU A 39 11.40 -12.31 8.41
N PHE A 40 12.08 -11.18 8.65
CA PHE A 40 13.42 -10.92 8.12
C PHE A 40 14.44 -12.00 8.54
N LYS A 41 14.36 -12.45 9.79
CA LYS A 41 15.21 -13.54 10.31
C LYS A 41 14.93 -14.90 9.65
N ASN A 42 13.71 -15.15 9.19
CA ASN A 42 13.37 -16.38 8.46
C ASN A 42 13.80 -16.28 6.99
N LEU A 43 13.67 -15.09 6.38
CA LEU A 43 14.18 -14.81 5.04
C LEU A 43 15.71 -15.01 4.98
N SER A 44 16.46 -14.55 5.98
CA SER A 44 17.93 -14.71 6.02
C SER A 44 18.39 -16.15 6.13
N LYS A 45 17.55 -17.04 6.68
CA LYS A 45 17.80 -18.48 6.76
C LYS A 45 17.44 -19.24 5.48
N GLY A 46 16.98 -18.55 4.43
CA GLY A 46 16.54 -19.17 3.18
C GLY A 46 15.21 -19.92 3.28
N GLN A 47 14.39 -19.67 4.31
CA GLN A 47 13.11 -20.37 4.48
C GLN A 47 11.99 -19.86 3.56
N HIS A 48 12.27 -18.85 2.73
CA HIS A 48 11.32 -18.23 1.80
C HIS A 48 12.00 -17.86 0.48
N GLU A 49 11.57 -18.51 -0.60
CA GLU A 49 12.15 -18.36 -1.95
C GLU A 49 11.42 -17.32 -2.81
N ALA A 50 10.20 -16.93 -2.43
CA ALA A 50 9.39 -16.01 -3.21
C ALA A 50 9.88 -14.57 -3.07
N SER A 51 10.30 -13.97 -4.19
CA SER A 51 10.70 -12.56 -4.28
C SER A 51 9.55 -11.58 -4.09
N ARG A 52 8.30 -12.03 -4.17
CA ARG A 52 7.10 -11.26 -3.83
C ARG A 52 6.10 -12.12 -3.08
N MET A 53 5.64 -11.69 -1.91
CA MET A 53 4.70 -12.48 -1.11
C MET A 53 3.77 -11.61 -0.27
N SER A 54 2.64 -12.19 0.13
CA SER A 54 1.69 -11.58 1.06
C SER A 54 1.43 -12.57 2.20
N ILE A 55 1.46 -12.09 3.44
CA ILE A 55 1.31 -12.91 4.64
C ILE A 55 0.18 -12.29 5.47
N GLU A 56 -0.80 -13.11 5.84
CA GLU A 56 -1.89 -12.69 6.72
C GLU A 56 -1.38 -12.57 8.15
N THR A 57 -1.69 -11.46 8.81
CA THR A 57 -1.19 -11.13 10.15
C THR A 57 -2.32 -10.62 11.03
N GLY A 58 -3.39 -11.43 11.13
CA GLY A 58 -4.62 -11.04 11.84
C GLY A 58 -5.43 -10.00 11.07
N PRO A 59 -5.66 -8.79 11.60
CA PRO A 59 -6.46 -7.75 10.92
C PRO A 59 -5.69 -7.05 9.79
N TYR A 60 -4.39 -7.34 9.63
CA TYR A 60 -3.52 -6.73 8.64
C TYR A 60 -2.89 -7.78 7.72
N LEU A 61 -2.37 -7.29 6.60
CA LEU A 61 -1.54 -8.05 5.65
C LEU A 61 -0.15 -7.46 5.61
N PHE A 62 0.85 -8.32 5.71
CA PHE A 62 2.20 -8.01 5.27
C PHE A 62 2.34 -8.27 3.78
N HIS A 63 2.91 -7.31 3.07
CA HIS A 63 3.36 -7.48 1.69
C HIS A 63 4.84 -7.17 1.64
N TYR A 64 5.61 -8.06 1.01
CA TYR A 64 7.03 -7.79 0.80
C TYR A 64 7.47 -8.10 -0.62
N ILE A 65 8.51 -7.38 -1.05
CA ILE A 65 9.31 -7.69 -2.23
C ILE A 65 10.79 -7.82 -1.83
N ILE A 66 11.51 -8.73 -2.48
CA ILE A 66 12.95 -8.90 -2.33
C ILE A 66 13.58 -8.58 -3.68
N GLU A 67 14.46 -7.57 -3.70
CA GLU A 67 15.28 -7.24 -4.85
C GLU A 67 16.75 -7.30 -4.43
N GLY A 68 17.55 -8.07 -5.18
CA GLY A 68 18.93 -8.35 -4.83
C GLY A 68 19.06 -8.93 -3.41
N ARG A 69 19.62 -8.15 -2.48
CA ARG A 69 19.83 -8.54 -1.07
C ARG A 69 18.99 -7.74 -0.08
N VAL A 70 17.97 -7.00 -0.56
CA VAL A 70 17.15 -6.12 0.27
C VAL A 70 15.70 -6.56 0.23
N CYS A 71 15.08 -6.65 1.40
CA CYS A 71 13.64 -6.89 1.55
C CYS A 71 12.95 -5.57 1.89
N TYR A 72 11.93 -5.25 1.11
CA TYR A 72 11.05 -4.10 1.30
C TYR A 72 9.70 -4.63 1.76
N LEU A 73 9.30 -4.27 2.98
CA LEU A 73 8.11 -4.76 3.64
C LEU A 73 7.17 -3.60 3.95
N THR A 74 5.88 -3.82 3.70
CA THR A 74 4.81 -2.94 4.17
C THR A 74 3.71 -3.73 4.85
N MET A 75 3.04 -3.11 5.81
CA MET A 75 1.84 -3.62 6.45
C MET A 75 0.66 -2.73 6.10
N CYS A 76 -0.48 -3.32 5.75
CA CYS A 76 -1.70 -2.58 5.46
C CYS A 76 -2.95 -3.33 5.93
N ASP A 77 -4.08 -2.62 6.05
CA ASP A 77 -5.40 -3.23 6.31
C ASP A 77 -5.75 -4.27 5.23
N CYS A 78 -6.47 -5.34 5.58
CA CYS A 78 -6.93 -6.35 4.62
C CYS A 78 -7.84 -5.79 3.50
N SER A 79 -8.48 -4.64 3.74
CA SER A 79 -9.29 -3.92 2.74
C SER A 79 -8.45 -3.15 1.72
N TYR A 80 -7.15 -3.00 1.95
CA TYR A 80 -6.26 -2.28 1.06
C TYR A 80 -5.96 -3.13 -0.19
N PRO A 81 -6.13 -2.59 -1.41
CA PRO A 81 -5.92 -3.38 -2.62
C PRO A 81 -4.48 -3.88 -2.75
N LYS A 82 -4.31 -5.20 -2.87
CA LYS A 82 -3.00 -5.87 -3.04
C LYS A 82 -2.13 -5.23 -4.14
N LYS A 83 -2.74 -4.89 -5.28
CA LYS A 83 -2.02 -4.23 -6.40
C LYS A 83 -1.39 -2.89 -5.99
N LEU A 84 -2.07 -2.11 -5.16
CA LEU A 84 -1.57 -0.82 -4.67
C LEU A 84 -0.46 -1.00 -3.64
N ALA A 85 -0.52 -2.05 -2.80
CA ALA A 85 0.56 -2.36 -1.86
C ALA A 85 1.86 -2.74 -2.58
N PHE A 86 1.79 -3.59 -3.60
CA PHE A 86 2.98 -3.93 -4.39
C PHE A 86 3.50 -2.77 -5.23
N GLN A 87 2.61 -1.93 -5.78
CA GLN A 87 3.03 -0.71 -6.48
C GLN A 87 3.80 0.22 -5.54
N TYR A 88 3.27 0.45 -4.33
CA TYR A 88 3.95 1.23 -3.29
C TYR A 88 5.35 0.69 -2.97
N LEU A 89 5.50 -0.63 -2.84
CA LEU A 89 6.81 -1.25 -2.58
C LEU A 89 7.80 -1.08 -3.74
N GLU A 90 7.35 -1.17 -4.98
CA GLU A 90 8.20 -0.94 -6.15
C GLU A 90 8.68 0.50 -6.24
N ASP A 91 7.78 1.46 -6.00
CA ASP A 91 8.13 2.87 -6.01
C ASP A 91 9.10 3.20 -4.86
N LEU A 92 8.87 2.63 -3.68
CA LEU A 92 9.76 2.76 -2.52
C LEU A 92 11.15 2.19 -2.81
N LYS A 93 11.21 1.00 -3.42
CA LYS A 93 12.46 0.34 -3.82
C LYS A 93 13.25 1.19 -4.80
N ASN A 94 12.60 1.61 -5.91
CA ASN A 94 13.25 2.43 -6.93
C ASN A 94 13.84 3.71 -6.34
N GLU A 95 13.08 4.39 -5.48
CA GLU A 95 13.51 5.63 -4.87
C GLU A 95 14.62 5.40 -3.82
N PHE A 96 14.50 4.35 -3.00
CA PHE A 96 15.52 4.01 -1.99
C PHE A 96 16.85 3.63 -2.65
N GLU A 97 16.84 2.83 -3.72
CA GLU A 97 18.04 2.45 -4.45
C GLU A 97 18.66 3.63 -5.21
N ARG A 98 17.82 4.52 -5.75
CA ARG A 98 18.28 5.75 -6.43
C ARG A 98 19.08 6.64 -5.48
N VAL A 99 18.66 6.76 -4.22
CA VAL A 99 19.30 7.63 -3.23
C VAL A 99 20.44 6.92 -2.50
N ASN A 100 20.22 5.68 -2.07
CA ASN A 100 21.08 4.98 -1.10
C ASN A 100 21.78 3.73 -1.65
N GLY A 101 21.55 3.33 -2.91
CA GLY A 101 21.98 2.04 -3.48
C GLY A 101 23.43 1.67 -3.17
N ASN A 102 24.36 2.61 -3.35
CA ASN A 102 25.79 2.39 -3.13
C ASN A 102 26.16 2.16 -1.65
N GLN A 103 25.35 2.64 -0.71
CA GLN A 103 25.62 2.60 0.73
C GLN A 103 24.96 1.39 1.42
N ILE A 104 23.98 0.75 0.78
CA ILE A 104 23.21 -0.37 1.34
C ILE A 104 24.10 -1.53 1.76
N GLU A 105 25.06 -1.93 0.93
CA GLU A 105 25.95 -3.06 1.22
C GLU A 105 27.00 -2.72 2.30
N THR A 106 27.42 -1.46 2.36
CA THR A 106 28.42 -1.00 3.33
C THR A 106 27.82 -0.66 4.70
N ALA A 107 26.49 -0.60 4.80
CA ALA A 107 25.82 -0.32 6.06
C ALA A 107 26.12 -1.43 7.09
N ALA A 108 26.67 -1.01 8.23
CA ALA A 108 27.00 -1.90 9.35
C ALA A 108 26.20 -1.56 10.61
N ARG A 109 25.45 -0.46 10.60
CA ARG A 109 24.64 -0.01 11.74
C ARG A 109 23.17 -0.30 11.46
N PRO A 110 22.44 -0.89 12.42
CA PRO A 110 21.00 -0.95 12.34
C PRO A 110 20.47 0.45 12.11
N TYR A 111 19.47 0.56 11.24
CA TYR A 111 18.74 1.79 11.00
C TYR A 111 19.60 2.94 10.45
N ALA A 112 20.63 2.61 9.66
CA ALA A 112 21.57 3.58 9.10
C ALA A 112 20.92 4.69 8.27
N PHE A 113 19.71 4.45 7.75
CA PHE A 113 18.99 5.36 6.85
C PHE A 113 17.73 5.97 7.50
N ILE A 114 17.63 5.97 8.84
CA ILE A 114 16.41 6.33 9.56
C ILE A 114 15.94 7.78 9.39
N LYS A 115 16.80 8.73 8.99
CA LYS A 115 16.47 10.15 9.16
C LYS A 115 15.95 10.83 7.89
N PHE A 116 14.65 11.11 7.95
CA PHE A 116 13.87 12.07 7.15
C PHE A 116 13.48 11.64 5.74
N GLU A 117 14.43 11.22 4.91
CA GLU A 117 14.15 10.98 3.48
C GLU A 117 13.15 9.83 3.28
N VAL A 118 13.32 8.70 3.96
CA VAL A 118 12.45 7.52 3.70
C VAL A 118 11.06 7.67 4.29
N SER A 119 10.92 8.39 5.39
CA SER A 119 9.59 8.71 5.94
C SER A 119 8.85 9.69 5.01
N GLU A 120 9.53 10.71 4.48
CA GLU A 120 8.94 11.63 3.50
C GLU A 120 8.57 10.91 2.19
N MET A 121 9.46 10.05 1.69
CA MET A 121 9.20 9.22 0.50
C MET A 121 8.00 8.29 0.72
N SER A 122 7.94 7.58 1.85
CA SER A 122 6.79 6.75 2.23
C SER A 122 5.48 7.56 2.24
N ASN A 123 5.48 8.72 2.92
CA ASN A 123 4.28 9.55 3.05
C ASN A 123 3.81 10.10 1.71
N ARG A 124 4.74 10.51 0.84
CA ARG A 124 4.43 10.95 -0.53
C ARG A 124 3.85 9.82 -1.38
N LEU A 125 4.45 8.64 -1.35
CA LEU A 125 3.96 7.50 -2.13
C LEU A 125 2.59 7.01 -1.66
N ILE A 126 2.32 7.05 -0.35
CA ILE A 126 1.02 6.70 0.22
C ILE A 126 -0.04 7.74 -0.16
N SER A 127 0.28 9.03 -0.08
CA SER A 127 -0.65 10.09 -0.47
C SER A 127 -0.99 10.03 -1.96
N ASP A 128 0.00 9.80 -2.81
CA ASP A 128 -0.20 9.58 -4.23
C ASP A 128 -1.10 8.37 -4.46
N THR A 129 -0.84 7.25 -3.79
CA THR A 129 -1.67 6.03 -3.91
C THR A 129 -3.12 6.26 -3.49
N ARG A 130 -3.36 7.09 -2.47
CA ARG A 130 -4.71 7.49 -2.06
C ARG A 130 -5.41 8.29 -3.15
N ILE A 131 -4.71 9.27 -3.75
CA ILE A 131 -5.24 10.07 -4.86
C ILE A 131 -5.60 9.17 -6.04
N TYR A 132 -4.75 8.18 -6.38
CA TYR A 132 -5.04 7.22 -7.43
C TYR A 132 -6.28 6.36 -7.12
N ALA A 133 -6.43 5.90 -5.88
CA ALA A 133 -7.59 5.10 -5.46
C ALA A 133 -8.90 5.93 -5.50
N GLU A 134 -8.86 7.19 -5.09
CA GLU A 134 -10.00 8.11 -5.18
C GLU A 134 -10.36 8.40 -6.65
N LYS A 135 -9.36 8.72 -7.48
CA LYS A 135 -9.55 8.96 -8.93
C LYS A 135 -10.13 7.74 -9.65
N ALA A 136 -9.74 6.53 -9.28
CA ALA A 136 -10.30 5.31 -9.84
C ALA A 136 -11.79 5.14 -9.51
N LYS A 137 -12.21 5.50 -8.28
CA LYS A 137 -13.64 5.48 -7.90
C LYS A 137 -14.45 6.51 -8.69
N ASP A 138 -13.91 7.71 -8.86
CA ASP A 138 -14.57 8.77 -9.62
C ASP A 138 -14.73 8.41 -11.09
N LEU A 139 -13.71 7.82 -11.71
CA LEU A 139 -13.79 7.32 -13.08
C LEU A 139 -14.87 6.25 -13.23
N ASN A 140 -14.96 5.31 -12.28
CA ASN A 140 -15.99 4.28 -12.29
C ASN A 140 -17.40 4.88 -12.13
N ARG A 141 -17.56 5.84 -11.20
CA ARG A 141 -18.84 6.55 -11.01
C ARG A 141 -19.24 7.33 -12.26
N GLN A 142 -18.29 8.01 -12.91
CA GLN A 142 -18.54 8.70 -14.18
C GLN A 142 -18.91 7.72 -15.29
N ALA A 143 -18.27 6.55 -15.38
CA ALA A 143 -18.62 5.52 -16.37
C ALA A 143 -20.05 5.00 -16.16
N LEU A 144 -20.45 4.76 -14.90
CA LEU A 144 -21.83 4.43 -14.55
C LEU A 144 -22.80 5.55 -14.95
N ILE A 145 -22.49 6.81 -14.61
CA ILE A 145 -23.33 7.94 -14.99
C ILE A 145 -23.49 8.01 -16.51
N ARG A 146 -22.40 7.90 -17.27
CA ARG A 146 -22.46 7.92 -18.75
C ARG A 146 -23.32 6.78 -19.31
N LYS A 147 -23.29 5.60 -18.69
CA LYS A 147 -24.08 4.43 -19.13
C LYS A 147 -25.56 4.56 -18.81
N TYR A 148 -25.91 5.06 -17.62
CA TYR A 148 -27.29 5.05 -17.11
C TYR A 148 -28.02 6.40 -17.21
N ALA A 149 -27.32 7.51 -17.45
CA ALA A 149 -27.94 8.85 -17.50
C ALA A 149 -29.02 8.95 -18.58
N LEU A 150 -28.74 8.49 -19.81
CA LEU A 150 -29.72 8.54 -20.90
C LEU A 150 -30.93 7.65 -20.61
N VAL A 151 -30.71 6.46 -20.05
CA VAL A 151 -31.80 5.54 -19.66
C VAL A 151 -32.68 6.15 -18.58
N ALA A 152 -32.08 6.79 -17.56
CA ALA A 152 -32.81 7.44 -16.49
C ALA A 152 -33.66 8.63 -16.98
N ILE A 153 -33.14 9.42 -17.94
CA ILE A 153 -33.90 10.52 -18.56
C ILE A 153 -35.13 9.98 -19.28
N VAL A 154 -34.99 8.91 -20.09
CA VAL A 154 -36.12 8.31 -20.81
C VAL A 154 -37.18 7.76 -19.85
N ILE A 155 -36.77 7.03 -18.80
CA ILE A 155 -37.68 6.54 -17.77
C ILE A 155 -38.41 7.70 -17.08
N GLY A 156 -37.70 8.78 -16.76
CA GLY A 156 -38.27 9.98 -16.15
C GLY A 156 -39.36 10.63 -17.01
N ILE A 157 -39.13 10.75 -18.33
CA ILE A 157 -40.13 11.29 -19.27
C ILE A 157 -41.36 10.39 -19.32
N VAL A 158 -41.17 9.07 -19.43
CA VAL A 158 -42.30 8.12 -19.46
C VAL A 158 -43.13 8.18 -18.19
N LEU A 159 -42.49 8.20 -17.01
CA LEU A 159 -43.18 8.34 -15.73
C LEU A 159 -43.89 9.69 -15.59
N MET A 160 -43.28 10.78 -16.07
CA MET A 160 -43.89 12.11 -16.07
C MET A 160 -45.15 12.14 -16.94
N LEU A 161 -45.08 11.60 -18.15
CA LEU A 161 -46.24 11.50 -19.05
C LEU A 161 -47.36 10.65 -18.43
N PHE A 162 -46.99 9.54 -17.79
CA PHE A 162 -47.95 8.69 -17.08
C PHE A 162 -48.62 9.43 -15.92
N TRP A 163 -47.84 10.16 -15.12
CA TRP A 163 -48.34 10.94 -13.98
C TRP A 163 -49.28 12.07 -14.42
N VAL A 164 -48.92 12.80 -15.47
CA VAL A 164 -49.76 13.86 -16.05
C VAL A 164 -51.07 13.29 -16.56
N LYS A 165 -51.03 12.16 -17.28
CA LYS A 165 -52.23 11.48 -17.77
C LYS A 165 -53.17 11.05 -16.63
N ASN A 166 -52.62 10.52 -15.54
CA ASN A 166 -53.40 10.04 -14.40
C ASN A 166 -53.91 11.15 -13.47
N LYS A 167 -53.50 12.40 -13.70
CA LYS A 167 -53.97 13.58 -12.94
C LYS A 167 -54.98 14.42 -13.72
N ILE A 168 -54.95 14.37 -15.05
CA ILE A 168 -55.80 15.14 -15.95
C ILE A 168 -57.10 14.39 -16.31
N TRP A 169 -57.10 13.06 -16.22
CA TRP A 169 -58.29 12.20 -16.35
C TRP A 169 -58.67 11.64 -14.99
#